data_AF-A0A922CJQ1-F1
#
_entry.id   AF-A0A922CJQ1-F1
#
_cell.length_a   1.000
_cell.length_b   1.000
_cell.length_c   1.000
_cell.angle_alpha   90.00
_cell.angle_beta   90.00
_cell.angle_gamma   90.00
#
_symmetry.space_group_name_H-M   'P 1'
#
loop_
_entity.id
_entity.type
_entity.pdbx_description
1 polymer ?
#
loop_
_entity_poly.entity_id
_entity_poly.type
_entity_poly.pdbx_seq_one_letter_code
_entity_poly.pdbx_strand_id
1 'polypeptide(L)'
;MLPIKLNTFVRNRISEILDTTSLCTWRHVSTHNNPADFISRGVEATTMHSLDLWWSGPSFLRKDSMSWPFIEETLHALPELKSHVCFHNIYNDKHFDNGLINFERFSNFIRLQRVVCFMFRFIKRCKGQSISIVQTQMGNLPSSRLSPADFPFQSVGVDYAGPITSVNRQGRGCKLMKVYIVIFVCFTTKAIHLELVGDLTSSNYLQALRRFMSRRGKPLHIYSDNGTSFVGAYNDLSTFLKRNCNSLAEDAAHDGINFHFIPAYVPHFGGLWEAGVKSTKHHLVRVLGNCHLTYEELNSTLIQIEAVLNSRPLTPLSSDAEDLLPLTPGHFLIGRPLTSLPVQNLRDCSYDRLTRHQRIEQLRQHFWVRWSKEYISELQKRVKWQSGKDYHLKIDALVNIKDDNLPPIKWKMGRIIALHPGTDNICRVADIRTAGGVIRRAVSKICPL
;
A
#
# COMPACT_ATOMS: atom_id res chain seq x y z
N MET A 1 35.32 2.84 -1.03
CA MET A 1 34.33 3.33 -2.03
C MET A 1 32.92 3.27 -1.42
N LEU A 2 32.05 4.30 -1.59
CA LEU A 2 30.68 4.25 -1.03
C LEU A 2 29.81 3.19 -1.77
N PRO A 3 29.20 2.20 -1.08
CA PRO A 3 28.48 1.07 -1.70
C PRO A 3 27.31 1.47 -2.62
N ILE A 4 26.82 2.70 -2.49
CA ILE A 4 25.71 3.25 -3.28
C ILE A 4 25.96 3.21 -4.79
N LYS A 5 27.21 3.27 -5.26
CA LYS A 5 27.53 3.34 -6.71
C LYS A 5 27.56 1.98 -7.41
N LEU A 6 27.52 0.87 -6.67
CA LEU A 6 27.62 -0.48 -7.20
C LEU A 6 26.25 -1.09 -7.52
N ASN A 7 26.21 -2.10 -8.39
CA ASN A 7 25.00 -2.86 -8.67
C ASN A 7 24.40 -3.46 -7.37
N THR A 8 23.11 -3.79 -7.38
CA THR A 8 22.38 -4.12 -6.14
C THR A 8 22.93 -5.38 -5.44
N PHE A 9 23.35 -6.38 -6.21
CA PHE A 9 23.91 -7.61 -5.67
C PHE A 9 25.25 -7.37 -4.97
N VAL A 10 26.19 -6.70 -5.67
CA VAL A 10 27.54 -6.39 -5.16
C VAL A 10 27.45 -5.42 -3.98
N ARG A 11 26.56 -4.43 -4.04
CA ARG A 11 26.32 -3.52 -2.91
C ARG A 11 25.89 -4.26 -1.65
N ASN A 12 24.88 -5.12 -1.75
CA ASN A 12 24.34 -5.80 -0.59
C ASN A 12 25.40 -6.71 0.05
N ARG A 13 26.21 -7.38 -0.78
CA ARG A 13 27.29 -8.24 -0.31
C ARG A 13 28.43 -7.46 0.35
N ILE A 14 28.83 -6.32 -0.22
CA ILE A 14 29.85 -5.44 0.40
C ILE A 14 29.33 -4.84 1.70
N SER A 15 28.05 -4.46 1.76
CA SER A 15 27.45 -3.95 3.01
C SER A 15 27.47 -5.02 4.09
N GLU A 16 27.07 -6.25 3.76
CA GLU A 16 27.11 -7.39 4.69
C GLU A 16 28.54 -7.68 5.18
N ILE A 17 29.54 -7.64 4.30
CA ILE A 17 30.95 -7.80 4.68
C ILE A 17 31.40 -6.68 5.63
N LEU A 18 31.10 -5.42 5.30
CA LEU A 18 31.48 -4.26 6.12
C LEU A 18 30.76 -4.24 7.47
N ASP A 19 29.51 -4.69 7.54
CA ASP A 19 28.73 -4.79 8.77
C ASP A 19 29.23 -5.94 9.67
N THR A 20 29.78 -7.00 9.07
CA THR A 20 30.27 -8.18 9.80
C THR A 20 31.74 -8.07 10.21
N THR A 21 32.54 -7.22 9.55
CA THR A 21 33.98 -7.06 9.87
C THR A 21 34.27 -5.70 10.51
N SER A 22 34.77 -5.70 11.74
CA SER A 22 35.21 -4.48 12.43
C SER A 22 36.69 -4.21 12.19
N LEU A 23 37.02 -3.05 11.59
CA LEU A 23 38.37 -2.48 11.49
C LEU A 23 39.45 -3.40 10.86
N CYS A 24 39.13 -4.05 9.74
CA CYS A 24 40.10 -4.87 8.99
C CYS A 24 40.58 -4.16 7.71
N THR A 25 41.89 -4.14 7.47
CA THR A 25 42.47 -3.68 6.19
C THR A 25 42.41 -4.82 5.19
N TRP A 26 41.54 -4.69 4.18
CA TRP A 26 41.41 -5.68 3.11
C TRP A 26 42.50 -5.47 2.07
N ARG A 27 43.17 -6.56 1.66
CA ARG A 27 44.14 -6.57 0.56
C ARG A 27 43.67 -7.55 -0.51
N HIS A 28 43.85 -7.19 -1.77
CA HIS A 28 43.51 -8.06 -2.89
C HIS A 28 44.55 -9.18 -3.05
N VAL A 29 44.07 -10.42 -3.09
CA VAL A 29 44.88 -11.57 -3.50
C VAL A 29 44.53 -11.88 -4.95
N SER A 30 45.53 -11.88 -5.84
CA SER A 30 45.30 -12.19 -7.25
C SER A 30 44.77 -13.61 -7.43
N THR A 31 43.98 -13.82 -8.49
CA THR A 31 43.38 -15.11 -8.88
C THR A 31 44.40 -16.26 -8.85
N HIS A 32 45.63 -16.04 -9.33
CA HIS A 32 46.69 -17.05 -9.35
C HIS A 32 47.16 -17.51 -7.97
N ASN A 33 46.89 -16.73 -6.93
CA ASN A 33 47.29 -16.97 -5.55
C ASN A 33 46.10 -17.22 -4.62
N ASN A 34 44.88 -17.32 -5.15
CA ASN A 34 43.67 -17.47 -4.36
C ASN A 34 43.25 -18.97 -4.28
N PRO A 35 43.43 -19.65 -3.13
CA PRO A 35 43.04 -21.04 -3.00
C PRO A 35 41.54 -21.27 -3.19
N ALA A 36 40.69 -20.28 -2.88
CA ALA A 36 39.24 -20.41 -3.03
C ALA A 36 38.77 -20.58 -4.50
N ASP A 37 39.64 -20.28 -5.48
CA ASP A 37 39.31 -20.45 -6.88
C ASP A 37 39.22 -21.93 -7.28
N PHE A 38 39.95 -22.84 -6.62
CA PHE A 38 39.88 -24.28 -6.93
C PHE A 38 38.49 -24.86 -6.67
N ILE A 39 37.81 -24.41 -5.60
CA ILE A 39 36.45 -24.89 -5.30
C ILE A 39 35.37 -24.18 -6.10
N SER A 40 35.59 -22.90 -6.43
CA SER A 40 34.57 -22.09 -7.11
C SER A 40 34.55 -22.33 -8.61
N ARG A 41 35.70 -22.67 -9.21
CA ARG A 41 35.84 -22.99 -10.64
C ARG A 41 35.82 -24.49 -10.92
N GLY A 42 36.00 -25.30 -9.88
CA GLY A 42 36.04 -26.76 -9.96
C GLY A 42 37.45 -27.29 -10.23
N VAL A 43 37.81 -28.38 -9.56
CA VAL A 43 39.05 -29.12 -9.77
C VAL A 43 38.77 -30.62 -9.67
N GLU A 44 39.50 -31.43 -10.42
CA GLU A 44 39.33 -32.88 -10.35
C GLU A 44 39.84 -33.43 -9.01
N ALA A 45 39.09 -34.34 -8.40
CA ALA A 45 39.42 -34.89 -7.08
C ALA A 45 40.81 -35.55 -7.03
N THR A 46 41.27 -36.11 -8.15
CA THR A 46 42.59 -36.75 -8.30
C THR A 46 43.75 -35.76 -8.24
N THR A 47 43.55 -34.51 -8.68
CA THR A 47 44.59 -33.48 -8.69
C THR A 47 44.63 -32.68 -7.39
N MET A 48 43.59 -32.76 -6.55
CA MET A 48 43.45 -32.00 -5.30
C MET A 48 44.58 -32.24 -4.30
N HIS A 49 45.11 -33.46 -4.22
CA HIS A 49 46.22 -33.80 -3.31
C HIS A 49 47.55 -33.12 -3.69
N SER A 50 47.71 -32.72 -4.96
CA SER A 50 48.95 -32.09 -5.46
C SER A 50 48.95 -30.56 -5.40
N LEU A 51 47.86 -29.93 -4.96
CA LEU A 51 47.71 -28.48 -4.96
C LEU A 51 48.28 -27.85 -3.68
N ASP A 52 49.58 -27.54 -3.68
CA ASP A 52 50.23 -26.87 -2.53
C ASP A 52 49.56 -25.54 -2.15
N LEU A 53 49.08 -24.77 -3.14
CA LEU A 53 48.38 -23.51 -2.89
C LEU A 53 47.09 -23.69 -2.07
N TRP A 54 46.38 -24.81 -2.26
CA TRP A 54 45.14 -25.12 -1.51
C TRP A 54 45.45 -25.48 -0.06
N TRP A 55 46.44 -26.35 0.15
CA TRP A 55 46.77 -26.88 1.48
C TRP A 55 47.62 -25.94 2.32
N SER A 56 48.58 -25.26 1.68
CA SER A 56 49.59 -24.44 2.36
C SER A 56 49.31 -22.94 2.24
N GLY A 57 48.38 -22.55 1.36
CA GLY A 57 48.08 -21.15 1.06
C GLY A 57 49.21 -20.43 0.31
N PRO A 58 48.98 -19.18 -0.11
CA PRO A 58 49.97 -18.40 -0.84
C PRO A 58 51.25 -18.18 -0.04
N SER A 59 52.39 -18.35 -0.70
CA SER A 59 53.71 -18.30 -0.06
C SER A 59 54.04 -16.95 0.61
N PHE A 60 53.44 -15.85 0.16
CA PHE A 60 53.64 -14.53 0.77
C PHE A 60 53.01 -14.42 2.17
N LEU A 61 51.99 -15.22 2.50
CA LEU A 61 51.40 -15.24 3.86
C LEU A 61 52.37 -15.81 4.90
N ARG A 62 53.38 -16.58 4.45
CA ARG A 62 54.46 -17.12 5.29
C ARG A 62 55.59 -16.12 5.51
N LYS A 63 55.54 -14.95 4.85
CA LYS A 63 56.52 -13.87 4.98
C LYS A 63 55.95 -12.74 5.83
N ASP A 64 56.82 -11.85 6.29
CA ASP A 64 56.42 -10.69 7.09
C ASP A 64 55.38 -9.81 6.37
N SER A 65 54.46 -9.23 7.14
CA SER A 65 53.33 -8.44 6.65
C SER A 65 53.72 -7.22 5.81
N MET A 66 54.94 -6.70 5.98
CA MET A 66 55.49 -5.62 5.16
C MET A 66 55.85 -6.08 3.73
N SER A 67 56.06 -7.38 3.53
CA SER A 67 56.42 -7.98 2.23
C SER A 67 55.23 -8.49 1.42
N TRP A 68 54.01 -8.34 1.95
CA TRP A 68 52.79 -8.78 1.28
C TRP A 68 52.46 -7.88 0.08
N PRO A 69 51.93 -8.44 -1.02
CA PRO A 69 51.66 -7.67 -2.24
C PRO A 69 50.68 -6.52 -1.96
N PHE A 70 51.03 -5.33 -2.43
CA PHE A 70 50.20 -4.14 -2.43
C PHE A 70 49.92 -3.73 -3.88
N ILE A 71 48.64 -3.57 -4.23
CA ILE A 71 48.21 -3.11 -5.55
C ILE A 71 47.71 -1.68 -5.38
N GLU A 72 48.34 -0.74 -6.07
CA GLU A 72 47.84 0.63 -6.19
C GLU A 72 46.55 0.60 -7.04
N GLU A 73 45.40 0.88 -6.42
CA GLU A 73 44.10 0.88 -7.11
C GLU A 73 44.04 2.03 -8.13
N THR A 74 44.26 1.72 -9.40
CA THR A 74 43.89 2.62 -10.49
C THR A 74 42.38 2.53 -10.72
N LEU A 75 41.69 3.62 -10.41
CA LEU A 75 40.23 3.77 -10.35
C LEU A 75 39.55 3.81 -11.74
N HIS A 76 40.02 3.02 -12.71
CA HIS A 76 39.47 3.00 -14.06
C HIS A 76 38.40 1.92 -14.21
N ALA A 77 37.15 2.39 -14.30
CA ALA A 77 35.95 1.71 -14.79
C ALA A 77 35.72 0.27 -14.31
N LEU A 78 35.25 0.13 -13.06
CA LEU A 78 34.71 -1.14 -12.56
C LEU A 78 33.44 -1.53 -13.36
N PRO A 79 33.36 -2.74 -13.95
CA PRO A 79 32.18 -3.19 -14.70
C PRO A 79 30.91 -3.32 -13.84
N GLU A 80 31.03 -3.40 -12.51
CA GLU A 80 29.90 -3.49 -11.57
C GLU A 80 29.31 -2.13 -11.17
N LEU A 81 29.86 -1.02 -11.68
CA LEU A 81 29.20 0.28 -11.56
C LEU A 81 27.85 0.21 -12.29
N LYS A 82 26.81 0.77 -11.66
CA LYS A 82 25.49 0.86 -12.32
C LYS A 82 25.61 1.65 -13.63
N SER A 83 25.43 0.98 -14.76
CA SER A 83 25.19 1.67 -16.03
C SER A 83 23.84 2.38 -15.94
N HIS A 84 23.84 3.70 -16.06
CA HIS A 84 22.62 4.46 -16.19
C HIS A 84 22.06 4.23 -17.60
N VAL A 85 21.23 3.19 -17.77
CA VAL A 85 20.43 3.05 -18.99
C VAL A 85 19.30 4.07 -18.92
N CYS A 86 19.49 5.18 -19.63
CA CYS A 86 18.45 6.18 -19.83
C CYS A 86 17.50 5.67 -20.93
N PHE A 87 16.27 5.30 -20.57
CA PHE A 87 15.23 5.07 -21.57
C PHE A 87 14.83 6.42 -22.16
N HIS A 88 15.26 6.70 -23.39
CA HIS A 88 14.80 7.85 -24.14
C HIS A 88 13.45 7.49 -24.77
N ASN A 89 12.35 7.78 -24.07
CA ASN A 89 11.03 7.80 -24.72
C ASN A 89 11.02 8.98 -25.68
N ILE A 90 11.19 8.73 -26.98
CA ILE A 90 10.87 9.73 -28.01
C ILE A 90 9.34 9.83 -28.03
N TYR A 91 8.80 10.69 -27.16
CA TYR A 91 7.47 11.24 -27.38
C TYR A 91 7.62 12.31 -28.46
N ASN A 92 7.18 12.00 -29.67
CA ASN A 92 6.94 13.00 -30.72
C ASN A 92 5.68 13.81 -30.36
N ASP A 93 5.73 14.51 -29.23
CA ASP A 93 4.75 15.52 -28.91
C ASP A 93 5.35 16.87 -29.29
N LYS A 94 4.89 17.43 -30.42
CA LYS A 94 5.29 18.74 -30.94
C LYS A 94 4.85 19.91 -30.03
N HIS A 95 4.38 19.63 -28.81
CA HIS A 95 3.92 20.63 -27.84
C HIS A 95 4.53 20.51 -26.43
N PHE A 96 5.74 19.96 -26.27
CA PHE A 96 6.50 20.16 -25.02
C PHE A 96 7.17 21.55 -24.97
N ASP A 97 6.40 22.60 -25.25
CA ASP A 97 6.80 23.98 -25.00
C ASP A 97 6.01 24.51 -23.80
N ASN A 98 6.30 23.94 -22.63
CA ASN A 98 5.79 24.47 -21.36
C ASN A 98 6.71 25.54 -20.76
N GLY A 99 7.54 26.22 -21.58
CA GLY A 99 8.24 27.47 -21.25
C GLY A 99 9.12 27.52 -20.00
N LEU A 100 9.26 26.40 -19.27
CA LEU A 100 9.87 26.40 -17.93
C LEU A 100 11.40 26.55 -18.01
N ILE A 101 12.00 26.00 -19.07
CA ILE A 101 13.42 26.14 -19.39
C ILE A 101 13.53 26.23 -20.92
N ASN A 102 13.84 27.42 -21.44
CA ASN A 102 14.19 27.56 -22.84
C ASN A 102 15.62 27.03 -23.06
N PHE A 103 15.72 25.84 -23.65
CA PHE A 103 16.99 25.15 -23.90
C PHE A 103 17.88 25.86 -24.93
N GLU A 104 17.29 26.61 -25.87
CA GLU A 104 18.02 27.35 -26.91
C GLU A 104 18.81 28.53 -26.33
N ARG A 105 18.50 28.94 -25.11
CA ARG A 105 19.16 30.06 -24.42
C ARG A 105 20.51 29.68 -23.78
N PHE A 106 20.91 28.42 -23.83
CA PHE A 106 22.14 27.92 -23.20
C PHE A 106 23.10 27.35 -24.25
N SER A 107 24.20 28.06 -24.51
CA SER A 107 25.28 27.64 -25.40
C SER A 107 26.28 26.66 -24.78
N ASN A 108 26.11 26.30 -23.50
CA ASN A 108 27.02 25.42 -22.78
C ASN A 108 26.23 24.41 -21.92
N PHE A 109 26.45 23.13 -22.19
CA PHE A 109 25.78 22.02 -21.51
C PHE A 109 26.02 22.01 -19.99
N ILE A 110 27.23 22.32 -19.54
CA ILE A 110 27.57 22.40 -18.11
C ILE A 110 26.76 23.51 -17.44
N ARG A 111 26.54 24.64 -18.14
CA ARG A 111 25.73 25.75 -17.63
C ARG A 111 24.25 25.35 -17.51
N LEU A 112 23.69 24.68 -18.53
CA LEU A 112 22.34 24.13 -18.49
C LEU A 112 22.18 23.14 -17.32
N GLN A 113 23.10 22.18 -17.19
CA GLN A 113 23.06 21.18 -16.13
C GLN A 113 23.11 21.83 -14.74
N ARG A 114 23.93 22.87 -14.54
CA ARG A 114 23.97 23.62 -13.28
C ARG A 114 22.63 24.31 -12.97
N VAL A 115 22.02 24.96 -13.96
CA VAL A 115 20.71 25.64 -13.78
C VAL A 115 19.63 24.63 -13.43
N VAL A 116 19.55 23.52 -14.16
CA VAL A 116 18.60 22.43 -13.88
C VAL A 116 18.82 21.85 -12.48
N CYS A 117 20.08 21.60 -12.08
CA CYS A 117 20.42 21.17 -10.73
C CYS A 117 20.03 22.20 -9.65
N PHE A 118 20.19 23.49 -9.92
CA PHE A 118 19.74 24.56 -9.01
C PHE A 118 18.23 24.58 -8.86
N MET A 119 17.48 24.41 -9.95
CA MET A 119 16.01 24.29 -9.91
C MET A 119 15.58 23.08 -9.10
N PHE A 120 16.19 21.91 -9.31
CA PHE A 120 15.90 20.72 -8.50
C PHE A 120 16.29 20.88 -7.02
N ARG A 121 17.40 21.57 -6.73
CA ARG A 121 17.79 21.92 -5.35
C ARG A 121 16.80 22.89 -4.71
N PHE A 122 16.32 23.88 -5.45
CA PHE A 122 15.29 24.81 -5.00
C PHE A 122 13.98 24.07 -4.71
N ILE A 123 13.51 23.24 -5.65
CA ILE A 123 12.33 22.38 -5.46
C ILE A 123 12.50 21.48 -4.23
N LYS A 124 13.69 20.88 -4.04
CA LYS A 124 13.99 20.05 -2.87
C LYS A 124 13.96 20.85 -1.56
N ARG A 125 14.42 22.10 -1.57
CA ARG A 125 14.36 23.01 -0.42
C ARG A 125 12.92 23.49 -0.14
N CYS A 126 12.13 23.78 -1.17
CA CYS A 126 10.72 24.13 -1.05
C CYS A 126 9.84 22.95 -0.61
N LYS A 127 10.26 21.71 -0.88
CA LYS A 127 9.58 20.48 -0.42
C LYS A 127 9.84 20.13 1.05
N GLY A 128 10.52 21.01 1.80
CA GLY A 128 10.77 20.85 3.23
C GLY A 128 11.84 19.81 3.55
N GLN A 129 12.76 20.14 4.46
CA GLN A 129 13.48 19.11 5.22
C GLN A 129 12.42 18.21 5.87
N SER A 130 12.56 16.89 5.78
CA SER A 130 11.86 16.02 6.70
C SER A 130 12.36 16.39 8.09
N ILE A 131 11.58 17.16 8.83
CA ILE A 131 11.73 17.26 10.27
C ILE A 131 11.75 15.81 10.75
N SER A 132 12.83 15.41 11.41
CA SER A 132 12.83 14.18 12.20
C SER A 132 11.72 14.36 13.22
N ILE A 133 10.55 13.81 12.90
CA ILE A 133 9.40 13.78 13.81
C ILE A 133 9.94 13.09 15.06
N VAL A 134 10.01 13.82 16.18
CA VAL A 134 10.15 13.21 17.49
C VAL A 134 9.02 12.19 17.55
N GLN A 135 9.37 10.90 17.50
CA GLN A 135 8.39 9.83 17.61
C GLN A 135 7.87 9.88 19.03
N THR A 136 6.79 10.62 19.24
CA THR A 136 6.01 10.50 20.45
C THR A 136 5.44 9.09 20.47
N GLN A 137 5.58 8.42 21.61
CA GLN A 137 4.87 7.18 21.89
C GLN A 137 3.40 7.43 21.56
N MET A 138 2.83 6.62 20.65
CA MET A 138 1.44 6.77 20.21
C MET A 138 0.56 6.94 21.44
N GLY A 139 -0.05 8.10 21.64
CA GLY A 139 -0.94 8.23 22.78
C GLY A 139 -2.15 7.32 22.60
N ASN A 140 -2.78 7.03 23.72
CA ASN A 140 -3.90 6.10 23.78
C ASN A 140 -4.94 6.43 22.71
N LEU A 141 -5.46 5.37 22.10
CA LEU A 141 -6.59 5.45 21.17
C LEU A 141 -7.70 6.26 21.84
N PRO A 142 -8.39 7.18 21.13
CA PRO A 142 -9.47 7.94 21.71
C PRO A 142 -10.47 6.98 22.36
N SER A 143 -10.96 7.33 23.55
CA SER A 143 -11.85 6.50 24.36
C SER A 143 -13.11 6.04 23.61
N SER A 144 -13.55 6.80 22.60
CA SER A 144 -14.62 6.41 21.66
C SER A 144 -14.30 5.19 20.77
N ARG A 145 -13.04 4.71 20.75
CA ARG A 145 -12.64 3.46 20.09
C ARG A 145 -12.62 2.27 21.06
N LEU A 146 -12.75 2.53 22.37
CA LEU A 146 -12.58 1.53 23.44
C LEU A 146 -13.91 1.16 24.10
N SER A 147 -15.04 1.73 23.68
CA SER A 147 -16.37 1.35 24.13
C SER A 147 -16.93 0.21 23.25
N PRO A 148 -16.95 -1.06 23.72
CA PRO A 148 -17.46 -2.20 22.94
C PRO A 148 -18.99 -2.21 22.75
N ALA A 149 -19.71 -1.16 23.16
CA ALA A 149 -21.17 -1.10 23.14
C ALA A 149 -21.78 -0.26 21.99
N ASP A 150 -20.96 0.25 21.07
CA ASP A 150 -21.45 1.15 20.02
C ASP A 150 -21.94 0.42 18.76
N PHE A 151 -23.04 0.91 18.19
CA PHE A 151 -23.59 0.37 16.93
C PHE A 151 -22.70 0.73 15.73
N PRO A 152 -22.74 -0.07 14.64
CA PRO A 152 -22.07 0.29 13.39
C PRO A 152 -22.45 1.70 12.95
N PHE A 153 -21.47 2.48 12.52
CA PHE A 153 -21.61 3.88 12.09
C PHE A 153 -22.10 4.88 13.16
N GLN A 154 -22.07 4.57 14.44
CA GLN A 154 -22.33 5.56 15.49
C GLN A 154 -21.25 6.66 15.50
N SER A 155 -19.98 6.30 15.34
CA SER A 155 -18.86 7.23 15.11
C SER A 155 -18.27 7.02 13.71
N VAL A 156 -18.20 8.09 12.92
CA VAL A 156 -17.86 8.03 11.49
C VAL A 156 -16.83 9.08 11.11
N GLY A 157 -15.79 8.67 10.39
CA GLY A 157 -14.90 9.60 9.69
C GLY A 157 -15.35 9.83 8.26
N VAL A 158 -15.26 11.06 7.77
CA VAL A 158 -15.69 11.47 6.43
C VAL A 158 -14.51 12.08 5.66
N ASP A 159 -14.33 11.66 4.41
CA ASP A 159 -13.36 12.23 3.46
C ASP A 159 -13.96 12.24 2.03
N TYR A 160 -13.41 13.06 1.14
CA TYR A 160 -13.71 13.05 -0.29
C TYR A 160 -12.63 12.32 -1.09
N ALA A 161 -13.03 11.54 -2.09
CA ALA A 161 -12.16 11.08 -3.16
C ALA A 161 -12.56 11.72 -4.50
N GLY A 162 -11.57 12.06 -5.32
CA GLY A 162 -11.79 12.66 -6.63
C GLY A 162 -10.79 13.77 -6.96
N PRO A 163 -11.01 14.50 -8.07
CA PRO A 163 -12.12 14.35 -9.00
C PRO A 163 -12.04 13.06 -9.83
N ILE A 164 -13.20 12.49 -10.19
CA ILE A 164 -13.34 11.40 -11.17
C ILE A 164 -14.09 11.95 -12.38
N THR A 165 -13.74 11.49 -13.58
CA THR A 165 -14.41 11.90 -14.81
C THR A 165 -15.60 10.99 -15.13
N SER A 166 -16.80 11.56 -15.16
CA SER A 166 -18.04 10.91 -15.62
C SER A 166 -18.48 11.51 -16.96
N VAL A 167 -19.22 10.74 -17.76
CA VAL A 167 -19.93 11.26 -18.93
C VAL A 167 -21.38 11.60 -18.55
N ASN A 168 -21.94 12.65 -19.14
CA ASN A 168 -23.32 13.05 -18.88
C ASN A 168 -24.37 12.12 -19.53
N ARG A 169 -24.03 11.52 -20.68
CA ARG A 169 -24.90 10.58 -21.42
C ARG A 169 -24.07 9.65 -22.30
N GLN A 170 -24.72 8.60 -22.80
CA GLN A 170 -24.14 7.69 -23.78
C GLN A 170 -24.18 8.31 -25.20
N GLY A 171 -23.19 7.97 -26.03
CA GLY A 171 -23.18 8.31 -27.45
C GLY A 171 -22.38 9.56 -27.83
N ARG A 172 -22.49 9.96 -29.11
CA ARG A 172 -21.74 11.09 -29.68
C ARG A 172 -22.12 12.41 -29.00
N GLY A 173 -21.12 13.29 -28.82
CA GLY A 173 -21.28 14.59 -28.16
C GLY A 173 -21.50 14.51 -26.64
N CYS A 174 -21.08 13.41 -26.01
CA CYS A 174 -21.06 13.32 -24.54
C CYS A 174 -20.10 14.38 -23.96
N LYS A 175 -20.51 14.99 -22.85
CA LYS A 175 -19.70 15.96 -22.10
C LYS A 175 -19.12 15.27 -20.88
N LEU A 176 -17.85 15.54 -20.63
CA LEU A 176 -17.15 15.10 -19.44
C LEU A 176 -17.51 16.04 -18.28
N MET A 177 -17.96 15.46 -17.18
CA MET A 177 -18.25 16.14 -15.93
C MET A 177 -17.36 15.58 -14.84
N LYS A 178 -16.93 16.46 -13.92
CA LYS A 178 -16.24 16.03 -12.71
C LYS A 178 -17.29 15.56 -11.71
N VAL A 179 -16.99 14.47 -11.02
CA VAL A 179 -17.76 13.95 -9.90
C VAL A 179 -16.82 13.57 -8.77
N TYR A 180 -17.35 13.47 -7.56
CA TYR A 180 -16.60 13.18 -6.35
C TYR A 180 -17.28 12.06 -5.57
N ILE A 181 -16.55 11.41 -4.68
CA ILE A 181 -17.05 10.33 -3.83
C ILE A 181 -16.90 10.78 -2.39
N VAL A 182 -17.99 10.80 -1.64
CA VAL A 182 -17.95 10.91 -0.18
C VAL A 182 -17.70 9.52 0.39
N ILE A 183 -16.68 9.41 1.25
CA ILE A 183 -16.28 8.18 1.91
C ILE A 183 -16.63 8.31 3.38
N PHE A 184 -17.56 7.49 3.86
CA PHE A 184 -17.90 7.36 5.28
C PHE A 184 -17.23 6.11 5.84
N VAL A 185 -16.57 6.24 6.99
CA VAL A 185 -15.80 5.13 7.58
C VAL A 185 -16.18 4.97 9.04
N CYS A 186 -16.74 3.82 9.39
CA CYS A 186 -17.11 3.50 10.76
C CYS A 186 -15.86 3.30 11.63
N PHE A 187 -15.81 3.97 12.79
CA PHE A 187 -14.70 3.82 13.72
C PHE A 187 -14.73 2.51 14.50
N THR A 188 -15.92 1.96 14.76
CA THR A 188 -16.14 0.71 15.49
C THR A 188 -15.78 -0.50 14.62
N THR A 189 -16.49 -0.69 13.50
CA THR A 189 -16.41 -1.91 12.67
C THR A 189 -15.41 -1.79 11.51
N LYS A 190 -14.89 -0.57 11.27
CA LYS A 190 -14.10 -0.23 10.08
C LYS A 190 -14.88 -0.35 8.77
N ALA A 191 -16.20 -0.55 8.80
CA ALA A 191 -17.01 -0.57 7.58
C ALA A 191 -16.89 0.76 6.80
N ILE A 192 -16.87 0.66 5.47
CA ILE A 192 -16.80 1.80 4.56
C ILE A 192 -18.12 1.93 3.83
N HIS A 193 -18.58 3.15 3.62
CA HIS A 193 -19.73 3.46 2.78
C HIS A 193 -19.37 4.56 1.78
N LEU A 194 -19.76 4.38 0.52
CA LEU A 194 -19.36 5.24 -0.58
C LEU A 194 -20.58 5.89 -1.23
N GLU A 195 -20.57 7.22 -1.33
CA GLU A 195 -21.62 8.00 -1.98
C GLU A 195 -21.07 8.82 -3.13
N LEU A 196 -21.67 8.69 -4.32
CA LEU A 196 -21.32 9.52 -5.47
C LEU A 196 -22.00 10.89 -5.36
N VAL A 197 -21.27 11.97 -5.67
CA VAL A 197 -21.79 13.34 -5.70
C VAL A 197 -21.30 14.09 -6.95
N GLY A 198 -22.11 15.03 -7.43
CA GLY A 198 -21.80 15.81 -8.64
C GLY A 198 -20.70 16.86 -8.43
N ASP A 199 -20.62 17.45 -7.24
CA ASP A 199 -19.66 18.50 -6.90
C ASP A 199 -19.38 18.52 -5.38
N LEU A 200 -18.54 19.46 -4.94
CA LEU A 200 -18.16 19.65 -3.54
C LEU A 200 -19.03 20.70 -2.83
N THR A 201 -20.29 20.85 -3.23
CA THR A 201 -21.24 21.79 -2.59
C THR A 201 -21.86 21.20 -1.33
N SER A 202 -22.28 22.08 -0.42
CA SER A 202 -23.04 21.72 0.79
C SER A 202 -24.29 20.90 0.49
N SER A 203 -25.05 21.29 -0.53
CA SER A 203 -26.31 20.62 -0.89
C SER A 203 -26.09 19.16 -1.32
N ASN A 204 -25.10 18.91 -2.17
CA ASN A 204 -24.80 17.55 -2.62
C ASN A 204 -24.21 16.69 -1.49
N TYR A 205 -23.44 17.28 -0.58
CA TYR A 205 -23.02 16.60 0.64
C TYR A 205 -24.20 16.21 1.54
N LEU A 206 -25.15 17.12 1.79
CA LEU A 206 -26.33 16.85 2.61
C LEU A 206 -27.18 15.72 2.03
N GLN A 207 -27.32 15.67 0.71
CA GLN A 207 -28.00 14.55 0.05
C GLN A 207 -27.25 13.23 0.24
N ALA A 208 -25.91 13.23 0.13
CA ALA A 208 -25.09 12.05 0.41
C ALA A 208 -25.21 11.62 1.89
N LEU A 209 -25.18 12.56 2.83
CA LEU A 209 -25.35 12.28 4.25
C LEU A 209 -26.74 11.68 4.55
N ARG A 210 -27.81 12.22 3.96
CA ARG A 210 -29.15 11.66 4.08
C ARG A 210 -29.23 10.23 3.54
N ARG A 211 -28.68 10.00 2.34
CA ARG A 211 -28.61 8.66 1.73
C ARG A 211 -27.84 7.67 2.60
N PHE A 212 -26.74 8.10 3.19
CA PHE A 212 -25.96 7.32 4.16
C PHE A 212 -26.80 6.99 5.39
N MET A 213 -27.41 7.99 6.05
CA MET A 213 -28.22 7.78 7.25
C MET A 213 -29.43 6.87 6.99
N SER A 214 -30.08 7.00 5.84
CA SER A 214 -31.19 6.12 5.45
C SER A 214 -30.78 4.67 5.27
N ARG A 215 -29.50 4.38 5.00
CA ARG A 215 -28.98 3.01 4.82
C ARG A 215 -28.25 2.46 6.05
N ARG A 216 -27.62 3.32 6.84
CA ARG A 216 -26.69 2.94 7.91
C ARG A 216 -27.14 3.38 9.30
N GLY A 217 -28.19 4.20 9.39
CA GLY A 217 -28.62 4.83 10.63
C GLY A 217 -27.98 6.20 10.85
N LYS A 218 -28.60 6.99 11.73
CA LYS A 218 -28.10 8.32 12.13
C LYS A 218 -26.82 8.15 12.97
N PRO A 219 -25.67 8.72 12.58
CA PRO A 219 -24.47 8.70 13.40
C PRO A 219 -24.63 9.62 14.61
N LEU A 220 -23.97 9.29 15.72
CA LEU A 220 -23.84 10.19 16.87
C LEU A 220 -22.66 11.16 16.70
N HIS A 221 -21.57 10.72 16.09
CA HIS A 221 -20.37 11.52 15.88
C HIS A 221 -19.89 11.45 14.43
N ILE A 222 -19.68 12.61 13.81
CA ILE A 222 -19.06 12.75 12.49
C ILE A 222 -17.75 13.50 12.64
N TYR A 223 -16.66 12.89 12.17
CA TYR A 223 -15.32 13.45 12.15
C TYR A 223 -14.91 13.80 10.71
N SER A 224 -14.45 15.02 10.48
CA SER A 224 -14.00 15.51 9.18
C SER A 224 -12.70 16.30 9.31
N ASP A 225 -11.96 16.42 8.21
CA ASP A 225 -10.94 17.45 8.08
C ASP A 225 -11.59 18.85 7.94
N ASN A 226 -10.77 19.91 8.08
CA ASN A 226 -11.21 21.31 7.94
C ASN A 226 -11.52 21.71 6.48
N GLY A 227 -11.92 20.77 5.62
CA GLY A 227 -12.34 21.08 4.26
C GLY A 227 -13.51 22.07 4.24
N THR A 228 -13.39 23.16 3.48
CA THR A 228 -14.38 24.25 3.41
C THR A 228 -15.78 23.76 3.02
N SER A 229 -15.88 22.73 2.18
CA SER A 229 -17.14 22.08 1.81
C SER A 229 -17.86 21.43 2.99
N PHE A 230 -17.12 20.79 3.90
CA PHE A 230 -17.70 20.16 5.09
C PHE A 230 -18.15 21.20 6.12
N VAL A 231 -17.37 22.28 6.27
CA VAL A 231 -17.72 23.41 7.14
C VAL A 231 -18.98 24.12 6.64
N GLY A 232 -19.08 24.36 5.33
CA GLY A 232 -20.27 24.95 4.71
C GLY A 232 -21.52 24.08 4.90
N ALA A 233 -21.40 22.78 4.61
CA ALA A 233 -22.53 21.86 4.77
C ALA A 233 -22.96 21.68 6.22
N TYR A 234 -22.01 21.75 7.14
CA TYR A 234 -22.26 21.74 8.57
C TYR A 234 -23.03 22.97 9.03
N ASN A 235 -22.64 24.17 8.58
CA ASN A 235 -23.36 25.40 8.90
C ASN A 235 -24.79 25.37 8.37
N ASP A 236 -24.99 24.86 7.15
CA ASP A 236 -26.32 24.70 6.56
C ASP A 236 -27.19 23.70 7.35
N LEU A 237 -26.61 22.57 7.75
CA LEU A 237 -27.30 21.55 8.57
C LEU A 237 -27.64 22.09 9.97
N SER A 238 -26.68 22.74 10.63
CA SER A 238 -26.88 23.37 11.94
C SER A 238 -28.00 24.41 11.87
N THR A 239 -28.01 25.22 10.81
CA THR A 239 -29.06 26.21 10.58
C THR A 239 -30.42 25.56 10.32
N PHE A 240 -30.47 24.50 9.51
CA PHE A 240 -31.69 23.74 9.23
C PHE A 240 -32.27 23.09 10.50
N LEU A 241 -31.42 22.45 11.31
CA LEU A 241 -31.83 21.84 12.58
C LEU A 241 -32.36 22.90 13.55
N LYS A 242 -31.65 24.03 13.69
CA LYS A 242 -32.11 25.17 14.53
C LYS A 242 -33.44 25.76 14.08
N ARG A 243 -33.72 25.79 12.77
CA ARG A 243 -34.97 26.36 12.22
C ARG A 243 -36.17 25.44 12.36
N ASN A 244 -35.97 24.12 12.26
CA ASN A 244 -37.07 23.14 12.25
C ASN A 244 -37.32 22.50 13.62
N CYS A 245 -36.40 22.63 14.59
CA CYS A 245 -36.61 22.16 15.95
C CYS A 245 -37.23 23.25 16.85
N ASN A 246 -38.37 23.80 16.45
CA ASN A 246 -39.15 24.70 17.29
C ASN A 246 -40.35 23.95 17.91
N SER A 247 -40.40 24.00 19.25
CA SER A 247 -41.57 23.75 20.12
C SER A 247 -42.04 22.32 20.44
N LEU A 248 -41.14 21.34 20.62
CA LEU A 248 -41.34 20.25 21.59
C LEU A 248 -40.01 20.02 22.30
N ALA A 249 -40.00 20.32 23.60
CA ALA A 249 -38.83 20.59 24.40
C ALA A 249 -37.95 19.35 24.67
N GLU A 250 -36.65 19.66 24.75
CA GLU A 250 -35.61 19.03 25.58
C GLU A 250 -34.97 17.70 25.14
N ASP A 251 -35.68 16.76 24.54
CA ASP A 251 -35.05 15.49 24.12
C ASP A 251 -34.32 15.60 22.76
N ALA A 252 -34.86 16.37 21.81
CA ALA A 252 -34.31 16.49 20.46
C ALA A 252 -33.01 17.33 20.39
N ALA A 253 -32.74 18.16 21.40
CA ALA A 253 -31.50 18.94 21.49
C ALA A 253 -30.28 18.08 21.86
N HIS A 254 -30.51 16.91 22.49
CA HIS A 254 -29.49 15.88 22.74
C HIS A 254 -29.38 14.84 21.61
N ASP A 255 -30.22 14.97 20.58
CA ASP A 255 -30.37 13.99 19.50
C ASP A 255 -29.63 14.41 18.20
N GLY A 256 -28.81 15.46 18.29
CA GLY A 256 -28.07 16.08 17.20
C GLY A 256 -26.71 15.43 16.96
N ILE A 257 -26.45 15.05 15.72
CA ILE A 257 -25.14 14.54 15.28
C ILE A 257 -24.03 15.51 15.72
N ASN A 258 -23.06 15.02 16.49
CA ASN A 258 -21.92 15.80 16.98
C ASN A 258 -20.82 15.83 15.92
N PHE A 259 -20.53 17.02 15.41
CA PHE A 259 -19.49 17.22 14.41
C PHE A 259 -18.16 17.59 15.05
N HIS A 260 -17.11 16.88 14.64
CA HIS A 260 -15.76 17.06 15.11
C HIS A 260 -14.87 17.43 13.93
N PHE A 261 -14.30 18.63 13.98
CA PHE A 261 -13.36 19.10 12.97
C PHE A 261 -11.94 18.86 13.47
N ILE A 262 -11.26 17.91 12.84
CA ILE A 262 -9.89 17.56 13.23
C ILE A 262 -8.95 18.59 12.62
N PRO A 263 -8.08 19.24 13.41
CA PRO A 263 -7.05 20.12 12.87
C PRO A 263 -6.20 19.37 11.84
N ALA A 264 -5.88 20.03 10.71
CA ALA A 264 -5.01 19.44 9.71
C ALA A 264 -3.71 18.95 10.40
N TYR A 265 -3.33 17.68 10.17
CA TYR A 265 -2.10 17.05 10.69
C TYR A 265 -2.10 16.59 12.17
N VAL A 266 -3.21 16.07 12.72
CA VAL A 266 -3.17 15.37 14.03
C VAL A 266 -3.16 13.84 13.85
N PRO A 267 -1.98 13.18 13.89
CA PRO A 267 -1.85 11.72 13.66
C PRO A 267 -2.45 10.84 14.77
N HIS A 268 -2.94 11.43 15.87
CA HIS A 268 -3.38 10.70 17.07
C HIS A 268 -4.71 9.94 16.92
N PHE A 269 -5.57 10.29 15.96
CA PHE A 269 -6.91 9.67 15.88
C PHE A 269 -6.92 8.29 15.18
N GLY A 270 -5.90 7.93 14.39
CA GLY A 270 -5.78 6.53 13.94
C GLY A 270 -4.95 6.26 12.70
N GLY A 271 -3.66 5.98 12.87
CA GLY A 271 -2.77 5.54 11.78
C GLY A 271 -3.26 4.30 11.00
N LEU A 272 -4.13 3.46 11.57
CA LEU A 272 -4.76 2.33 10.87
C LEU A 272 -5.89 2.77 9.91
N TRP A 273 -6.67 3.76 10.36
CA TRP A 273 -7.79 4.34 9.63
C TRP A 273 -7.28 5.21 8.49
N GLU A 274 -6.30 6.07 8.76
CA GLU A 274 -5.70 6.94 7.76
C GLU A 274 -5.05 6.14 6.61
N ALA A 275 -4.31 5.07 6.92
CA ALA A 275 -3.70 4.22 5.91
C ALA A 275 -4.74 3.50 5.01
N GLY A 276 -5.77 2.88 5.62
CA GLY A 276 -6.79 2.16 4.87
C GLY A 276 -7.68 3.05 4.00
N VAL A 277 -8.02 4.26 4.48
CA VAL A 277 -8.78 5.25 3.72
C VAL A 277 -7.95 5.85 2.60
N LYS A 278 -6.67 6.17 2.87
CA LYS A 278 -5.73 6.68 1.87
C LYS A 278 -5.50 5.68 0.73
N SER A 279 -5.31 4.40 1.06
CA SER A 279 -5.20 3.32 0.07
C SER A 279 -6.48 3.21 -0.78
N THR A 280 -7.65 3.21 -0.13
CA THR A 280 -8.95 3.16 -0.81
C THR A 280 -9.13 4.32 -1.78
N LYS A 281 -8.88 5.55 -1.35
CA LYS A 281 -8.94 6.77 -2.17
C LYS A 281 -7.98 6.71 -3.35
N HIS A 282 -6.75 6.24 -3.12
CA HIS A 282 -5.76 6.05 -4.17
C HIS A 282 -6.27 5.11 -5.27
N HIS A 283 -6.82 3.95 -4.90
CA HIS A 283 -7.32 2.98 -5.88
C HIS A 283 -8.60 3.44 -6.56
N LEU A 284 -9.53 4.10 -5.86
CA LEU A 284 -10.74 4.64 -6.47
C LEU A 284 -10.39 5.60 -7.60
N VAL A 285 -9.51 6.58 -7.35
CA VAL A 285 -9.10 7.56 -8.36
C VAL A 285 -8.35 6.87 -9.51
N ARG A 286 -7.46 5.92 -9.21
CA ARG A 286 -6.63 5.26 -10.24
C ARG A 286 -7.41 4.27 -11.10
N VAL A 287 -8.41 3.61 -10.53
CA VAL A 287 -9.25 2.66 -11.26
C VAL A 287 -10.34 3.40 -12.00
N LEU A 288 -11.00 4.38 -11.38
CA LEU A 288 -12.21 5.02 -11.92
C LEU A 288 -11.96 6.33 -12.68
N GLY A 289 -10.80 6.97 -12.49
CA GLY A 289 -10.56 8.37 -12.91
C GLY A 289 -10.83 8.68 -14.38
N ASN A 290 -10.56 7.72 -15.28
CA ASN A 290 -10.69 7.87 -16.73
C ASN A 290 -11.60 6.82 -17.38
N CYS A 291 -12.59 6.30 -16.65
CA CYS A 291 -13.44 5.21 -17.15
C CYS A 291 -14.57 5.67 -18.07
N HIS A 292 -14.81 6.97 -18.22
CA HIS A 292 -15.89 7.52 -19.04
C HIS A 292 -17.23 6.79 -18.80
N LEU A 293 -17.52 6.47 -17.53
CA LEU A 293 -18.80 5.90 -17.12
C LEU A 293 -19.82 7.02 -16.93
N THR A 294 -21.10 6.71 -17.15
CA THR A 294 -22.20 7.58 -16.75
C THR A 294 -22.33 7.59 -15.23
N TYR A 295 -23.05 8.59 -14.69
CA TYR A 295 -23.28 8.71 -13.25
C TYR A 295 -23.88 7.44 -12.63
N GLU A 296 -24.86 6.83 -13.30
CA GLU A 296 -25.53 5.60 -12.83
C GLU A 296 -24.61 4.37 -12.81
N GLU A 297 -23.77 4.21 -13.83
CA GLU A 297 -22.81 3.11 -13.87
C GLU A 297 -21.69 3.29 -12.87
N LEU A 298 -21.23 4.52 -12.67
CA LEU A 298 -20.23 4.83 -11.67
C LEU A 298 -20.80 4.55 -10.27
N ASN A 299 -22.05 4.95 -10.01
CA ASN A 299 -22.76 4.62 -8.77
C ASN A 299 -22.85 3.09 -8.56
N SER A 300 -23.25 2.35 -9.61
CA SER A 300 -23.30 0.88 -9.58
C SER A 300 -21.92 0.25 -9.30
N THR A 301 -20.87 0.80 -9.92
CA THR A 301 -19.48 0.36 -9.71
C THR A 301 -19.04 0.62 -8.27
N LEU A 302 -19.39 1.77 -7.71
CA LEU A 302 -19.05 2.14 -6.33
C LEU A 302 -19.73 1.25 -5.30
N ILE A 303 -21.00 0.91 -5.49
CA ILE A 303 -21.71 -0.04 -4.61
C ILE A 303 -21.02 -1.41 -4.63
N GLN A 304 -20.57 -1.87 -5.79
CA GLN A 304 -19.82 -3.13 -5.90
C GLN A 304 -18.43 -3.05 -5.26
N ILE A 305 -17.74 -1.90 -5.37
CA ILE A 305 -16.47 -1.65 -4.69
C ILE A 305 -16.67 -1.56 -3.17
N GLU A 306 -17.76 -0.95 -2.68
CA GLU A 306 -18.12 -0.94 -1.26
C GLU A 306 -18.25 -2.37 -0.71
N ALA A 307 -18.90 -3.27 -1.46
CA ALA A 307 -18.99 -4.68 -1.09
C ALA A 307 -17.59 -5.35 -1.05
N VAL A 308 -16.72 -5.04 -2.01
CA VAL A 308 -15.31 -5.50 -2.00
C VAL A 308 -14.59 -5.04 -0.73
N LEU A 309 -14.66 -3.74 -0.41
CA LEU A 309 -13.99 -3.17 0.75
C LEU A 309 -14.48 -3.80 2.06
N ASN A 310 -15.79 -4.00 2.18
CA ASN A 310 -16.41 -4.56 3.39
C ASN A 310 -16.33 -6.09 3.49
N SER A 311 -15.87 -6.77 2.44
CA SER A 311 -15.62 -8.21 2.49
C SER A 311 -14.29 -8.61 3.14
N ARG A 312 -13.42 -7.65 3.46
CA ARG A 312 -12.07 -7.97 3.94
C ARG A 312 -12.06 -8.67 5.30
N PRO A 313 -11.19 -9.67 5.49
CA PRO A 313 -10.95 -10.30 6.78
C PRO A 313 -10.42 -9.31 7.81
N LEU A 314 -10.94 -9.34 9.03
CA LEU A 314 -10.41 -8.58 10.17
C LEU A 314 -9.69 -9.48 11.15
N THR A 315 -10.33 -10.59 11.52
CA THR A 315 -9.88 -11.53 12.56
C THR A 315 -10.65 -12.86 12.40
N PRO A 316 -10.24 -13.98 13.01
CA PRO A 316 -11.02 -15.22 12.98
C PRO A 316 -12.42 -15.03 13.57
N LEU A 317 -13.45 -15.63 12.96
CA LEU A 317 -14.82 -15.55 13.49
C LEU A 317 -15.00 -16.41 14.74
N SER A 318 -14.36 -17.59 14.75
CA SER A 318 -14.43 -18.58 15.83
C SER A 318 -13.03 -19.03 16.26
N SER A 319 -12.93 -19.48 17.50
CA SER A 319 -11.76 -20.21 18.01
C SER A 319 -11.68 -21.65 17.49
N ASP A 320 -12.76 -22.18 16.90
CA ASP A 320 -12.82 -23.52 16.34
C ASP A 320 -11.79 -23.71 15.21
N ALA A 321 -10.96 -24.75 15.33
CA ALA A 321 -9.92 -25.07 14.36
C ALA A 321 -10.46 -25.52 13.00
N GLU A 322 -11.70 -26.01 12.91
CA GLU A 322 -12.32 -26.36 11.63
C GLU A 322 -12.95 -25.15 10.92
N ASP A 323 -13.22 -24.07 11.67
CA ASP A 323 -13.74 -22.84 11.08
C ASP A 323 -12.62 -22.02 10.43
N LEU A 324 -12.77 -21.80 9.12
CA LEU A 324 -11.88 -20.98 8.29
C LEU A 324 -12.48 -19.61 7.96
N LEU A 325 -13.67 -19.28 8.48
CA LEU A 325 -14.34 -18.03 8.19
C LEU A 325 -13.74 -16.88 9.01
N PRO A 326 -13.38 -15.77 8.35
CA PRO A 326 -12.99 -14.57 9.04
C PRO A 326 -14.21 -13.70 9.35
N LEU A 327 -14.15 -12.99 10.46
CA LEU A 327 -15.00 -11.84 10.71
C LEU A 327 -14.63 -10.71 9.74
N THR A 328 -15.62 -10.06 9.15
CA THR A 328 -15.44 -8.97 8.17
C THR A 328 -16.34 -7.79 8.53
N PRO A 329 -16.05 -6.56 8.06
CA PRO A 329 -16.96 -5.43 8.28
C PRO A 329 -18.38 -5.71 7.79
N GLY A 330 -18.53 -6.46 6.68
CA GLY A 330 -19.83 -6.86 6.13
C GLY A 330 -20.70 -7.65 7.11
N HIS A 331 -20.12 -8.48 7.98
CA HIS A 331 -20.87 -9.21 9.01
C HIS A 331 -21.61 -8.25 9.95
N PHE A 332 -21.00 -7.12 10.31
CA PHE A 332 -21.64 -6.11 11.15
C PHE A 332 -22.73 -5.31 10.43
N LEU A 333 -22.72 -5.30 9.09
CA LEU A 333 -23.68 -4.53 8.30
C LEU A 333 -24.96 -5.29 7.98
N ILE A 334 -24.84 -6.59 7.70
CA ILE A 334 -25.97 -7.42 7.25
C ILE A 334 -26.14 -8.71 8.06
N GLY A 335 -25.34 -8.91 9.11
CA GLY A 335 -25.39 -10.11 9.97
C GLY A 335 -24.80 -11.37 9.34
N ARG A 336 -24.23 -11.30 8.13
CA ARG A 336 -23.71 -12.45 7.38
C ARG A 336 -22.58 -12.06 6.42
N PRO A 337 -21.79 -13.01 5.89
CA PRO A 337 -20.78 -12.72 4.88
C PRO A 337 -21.39 -12.08 3.62
N LEU A 338 -20.66 -11.12 3.02
CA LEU A 338 -21.00 -10.61 1.69
C LEU A 338 -20.63 -11.65 0.63
N THR A 339 -21.57 -11.97 -0.24
CA THR A 339 -21.38 -12.91 -1.35
C THR A 339 -21.70 -12.24 -2.69
N SER A 340 -21.00 -12.62 -3.75
CA SER A 340 -21.23 -12.16 -5.11
C SER A 340 -21.56 -13.32 -6.04
N LEU A 341 -22.25 -13.01 -7.16
CA LEU A 341 -22.48 -13.96 -8.23
C LEU A 341 -21.15 -14.37 -8.88
N PRO A 342 -21.02 -15.62 -9.38
CA PRO A 342 -19.86 -16.01 -10.17
C PRO A 342 -19.84 -15.20 -11.46
N VAL A 343 -18.70 -14.59 -11.77
CA VAL A 343 -18.54 -13.79 -12.99
C VAL A 343 -17.29 -14.22 -13.74
N GLN A 344 -17.36 -14.14 -15.06
CA GLN A 344 -16.23 -14.41 -15.94
C GLN A 344 -15.08 -13.44 -15.64
N ASN A 345 -13.85 -13.93 -15.72
CA ASN A 345 -12.66 -13.07 -15.65
C ASN A 345 -12.57 -12.23 -16.93
N LEU A 346 -12.71 -10.91 -16.79
CA LEU A 346 -12.69 -9.95 -17.89
C LEU A 346 -11.45 -9.05 -17.84
N ARG A 347 -10.50 -9.33 -16.93
CA ARG A 347 -9.36 -8.44 -16.63
C ARG A 347 -8.52 -8.07 -17.86
N ASP A 348 -8.33 -9.04 -18.74
CA ASP A 348 -7.45 -8.93 -19.92
C ASP A 348 -8.23 -8.69 -21.22
N CYS A 349 -9.56 -8.57 -21.14
CA CYS A 349 -10.40 -8.25 -22.30
C CYS A 349 -10.24 -6.78 -22.70
N SER A 350 -10.14 -6.51 -24.00
CA SER A 350 -10.11 -5.14 -24.52
C SER A 350 -11.44 -4.43 -24.26
N TYR A 351 -11.39 -3.16 -23.83
CA TYR A 351 -12.55 -2.33 -23.53
C TYR A 351 -13.54 -2.26 -24.70
N ASP A 352 -13.06 -2.24 -25.94
CA ASP A 352 -13.89 -2.09 -27.14
C ASP A 352 -14.79 -3.30 -27.41
N ARG A 353 -14.47 -4.45 -26.80
CA ARG A 353 -15.24 -5.70 -26.95
C ARG A 353 -16.21 -5.96 -25.80
N LEU A 354 -16.18 -5.11 -24.77
CA LEU A 354 -17.00 -5.30 -23.59
C LEU A 354 -18.32 -4.53 -23.71
N THR A 355 -19.40 -5.20 -23.34
CA THR A 355 -20.64 -4.50 -23.02
C THR A 355 -20.43 -3.56 -21.83
N ARG A 356 -21.29 -2.55 -21.71
CA ARG A 356 -21.23 -1.56 -20.62
C ARG A 356 -21.29 -2.23 -19.24
N HIS A 357 -22.13 -3.26 -19.09
CA HIS A 357 -22.21 -4.06 -17.87
C HIS A 357 -20.92 -4.84 -17.58
N GLN A 358 -20.35 -5.50 -18.60
CA GLN A 358 -19.05 -6.19 -18.48
C GLN A 358 -17.92 -5.23 -18.12
N ARG A 359 -18.00 -3.97 -18.55
CA ARG A 359 -17.02 -2.94 -18.17
C ARG A 359 -17.09 -2.59 -16.68
N ILE A 360 -18.29 -2.46 -16.11
CA ILE A 360 -18.46 -2.27 -14.65
C ILE A 360 -17.82 -3.42 -13.89
N GLU A 361 -18.10 -4.65 -14.32
CA GLU A 361 -17.51 -5.85 -13.72
C GLU A 361 -15.98 -5.86 -13.83
N GLN A 362 -15.44 -5.54 -15.01
CA GLN A 362 -14.00 -5.47 -15.23
C GLN A 362 -13.33 -4.45 -14.28
N LEU A 363 -13.95 -3.29 -14.06
CA LEU A 363 -13.44 -2.27 -13.13
C LEU A 363 -13.46 -2.76 -11.69
N ARG A 364 -14.51 -3.48 -11.28
CA ARG A 364 -14.54 -4.17 -9.98
C ARG A 364 -13.38 -5.16 -9.84
N GLN A 365 -13.12 -5.97 -10.86
CA GLN A 365 -12.02 -6.94 -10.86
C GLN A 365 -10.65 -6.26 -10.82
N HIS A 366 -10.45 -5.19 -11.58
CA HIS A 366 -9.22 -4.38 -11.53
C HIS A 366 -9.02 -3.73 -10.17
N PHE A 367 -10.07 -3.19 -9.57
CA PHE A 367 -10.02 -2.64 -8.20
C PHE A 367 -9.61 -3.71 -7.20
N TRP A 368 -10.29 -4.85 -7.19
CA TRP A 368 -10.01 -5.98 -6.31
C TRP A 368 -8.55 -6.42 -6.38
N VAL A 369 -8.01 -6.66 -7.57
CA VAL A 369 -6.64 -7.15 -7.73
C VAL A 369 -5.62 -6.17 -7.17
N ARG A 370 -5.81 -4.87 -7.41
CA ARG A 370 -4.87 -3.84 -6.93
C ARG A 370 -4.96 -3.66 -5.42
N TRP A 371 -6.17 -3.49 -4.91
CA TRP A 371 -6.41 -3.20 -3.50
C TRP A 371 -6.15 -4.40 -2.59
N SER A 372 -6.60 -5.61 -2.95
CA SER A 372 -6.37 -6.81 -2.12
C SER A 372 -4.88 -7.11 -1.96
N LYS A 373 -4.07 -6.93 -3.02
CA LYS A 373 -2.62 -7.05 -2.97
C LYS A 373 -1.98 -6.04 -2.02
N GLU A 374 -2.44 -4.79 -2.05
CA GLU A 374 -1.95 -3.74 -1.16
C GLU A 374 -2.36 -4.02 0.29
N TYR A 375 -3.62 -4.36 0.52
CA TYR A 375 -4.16 -4.71 1.84
C TYR A 375 -3.39 -5.86 2.50
N ILE A 376 -3.16 -6.96 1.78
CA ILE A 376 -2.34 -8.09 2.26
C ILE A 376 -0.92 -7.61 2.59
N SER A 377 -0.33 -6.77 1.74
CA SER A 377 1.02 -6.26 1.96
C SER A 377 1.08 -5.32 3.18
N GLU A 378 0.03 -4.57 3.47
CA GLU A 378 -0.09 -3.76 4.69
C GLU A 378 -0.20 -4.63 5.95
N LEU A 379 -0.99 -5.71 5.90
CA LEU A 379 -1.05 -6.70 6.99
C LEU A 379 0.34 -7.28 7.28
N GLN A 380 1.08 -7.67 6.24
CA GLN A 380 2.45 -8.18 6.41
C GLN A 380 3.42 -7.17 7.01
N LYS A 381 3.34 -5.90 6.60
CA LYS A 381 4.16 -4.84 7.20
C LYS A 381 3.86 -4.72 8.69
N ARG A 382 2.59 -4.64 9.09
CA ARG A 382 2.23 -4.51 10.51
C ARG A 382 2.81 -5.62 11.38
N VAL A 383 2.77 -6.87 10.91
CA VAL A 383 3.40 -8.00 11.61
C VAL A 383 4.91 -7.81 11.76
N LYS A 384 5.60 -7.26 10.76
CA LYS A 384 7.06 -7.03 10.79
C LYS A 384 7.50 -5.88 11.71
N TRP A 385 6.65 -4.88 11.94
CA TRP A 385 7.03 -3.67 12.69
C TRP A 385 6.83 -3.78 14.21
N GLN A 386 6.28 -4.88 14.73
CA GLN A 386 6.06 -5.09 16.18
C GLN A 386 7.28 -5.64 16.95
N SER A 387 8.49 -5.18 16.61
CA SER A 387 9.78 -5.38 17.32
C SER A 387 10.54 -6.69 17.05
N GLY A 388 11.87 -6.56 17.00
CA GLY A 388 12.87 -7.62 16.78
C GLY A 388 12.99 -8.65 17.91
N LYS A 389 11.90 -9.31 18.26
CA LYS A 389 11.90 -10.57 19.01
C LYS A 389 11.00 -11.56 18.26
N ASP A 390 11.59 -12.71 17.95
CA ASP A 390 11.01 -13.91 17.33
C ASP A 390 9.48 -13.94 17.22
N TYR A 391 8.96 -13.56 16.05
CA TYR A 391 7.56 -13.79 15.73
C TYR A 391 7.40 -15.25 15.31
N HIS A 392 7.14 -16.11 16.28
CA HIS A 392 6.70 -17.47 16.03
C HIS A 392 5.28 -17.41 15.49
N LEU A 393 5.12 -17.60 14.17
CA LEU A 393 3.86 -18.07 13.63
C LEU A 393 3.40 -19.24 14.49
N LYS A 394 2.14 -19.21 14.94
CA LYS A 394 1.60 -20.28 15.77
C LYS A 394 0.94 -21.32 14.88
N ILE A 395 1.11 -22.58 15.24
CA ILE A 395 0.25 -23.65 14.74
C ILE A 395 -1.20 -23.29 15.10
N ASP A 396 -2.13 -23.63 14.21
CA ASP A 396 -3.55 -23.31 14.21
C ASP A 396 -3.93 -21.83 13.99
N ALA A 397 -2.96 -20.94 13.77
CA ALA A 397 -3.25 -19.56 13.40
C ALA A 397 -3.99 -19.51 12.05
N LEU A 398 -5.12 -18.80 12.01
CA LEU A 398 -5.83 -18.51 10.77
C LEU A 398 -5.04 -17.48 9.97
N VAL A 399 -4.79 -17.79 8.70
CA VAL A 399 -4.00 -16.96 7.80
C VAL A 399 -4.77 -16.67 6.51
N ASN A 400 -4.60 -15.45 6.01
CA ASN A 400 -4.97 -15.08 4.65
C ASN A 400 -3.81 -15.41 3.69
N ILE A 401 -4.11 -16.15 2.63
CA ILE A 401 -3.15 -16.67 1.67
C ILE A 401 -3.18 -15.79 0.41
N LYS A 402 -2.03 -15.24 0.04
CA LYS A 402 -1.89 -14.41 -1.15
C LYS A 402 -2.06 -15.25 -2.42
N ASP A 403 -3.15 -15.01 -3.15
CA ASP A 403 -3.48 -15.66 -4.41
C ASP A 403 -4.00 -14.60 -5.40
N ASP A 404 -3.32 -14.48 -6.54
CA ASP A 404 -3.54 -13.42 -7.53
C ASP A 404 -4.74 -13.70 -8.46
N ASN A 405 -5.31 -14.90 -8.39
CA ASN A 405 -6.36 -15.38 -9.29
C ASN A 405 -7.74 -15.50 -8.63
N LEU A 406 -7.90 -15.01 -7.40
CA LEU A 406 -9.20 -15.03 -6.72
C LEU A 406 -10.18 -14.02 -7.32
N PRO A 407 -11.47 -14.38 -7.46
CA PRO A 407 -12.49 -13.43 -7.84
C PRO A 407 -12.73 -12.39 -6.72
N PRO A 408 -13.33 -11.23 -7.04
CA PRO A 408 -13.64 -10.21 -6.05
C PRO A 408 -14.43 -10.76 -4.85
N ILE A 409 -14.14 -10.25 -3.65
CA ILE A 409 -14.80 -10.62 -2.37
C ILE A 409 -14.38 -12.02 -1.84
N LYS A 410 -13.68 -12.84 -2.64
CA LYS A 410 -13.19 -14.15 -2.18
C LYS A 410 -11.77 -14.06 -1.64
N TRP A 411 -11.63 -14.36 -0.36
CA TRP A 411 -10.34 -14.44 0.33
C TRP A 411 -9.96 -15.91 0.54
N LYS A 412 -8.71 -16.28 0.24
CA LYS A 412 -8.22 -17.64 0.43
C LYS A 412 -7.71 -17.78 1.85
N MET A 413 -8.50 -18.46 2.67
CA MET A 413 -8.22 -18.68 4.08
C MET A 413 -7.62 -20.07 4.31
N GLY A 414 -6.83 -20.19 5.37
CA GLY A 414 -6.37 -21.47 5.86
C GLY A 414 -5.76 -21.38 7.25
N ARG A 415 -5.50 -22.53 7.88
CA ARG A 415 -4.83 -22.60 9.19
C ARG A 415 -3.48 -23.28 9.07
N ILE A 416 -2.48 -22.73 9.77
CA ILE A 416 -1.14 -23.32 9.81
C ILE A 416 -1.21 -24.64 10.57
N ILE A 417 -0.84 -25.74 9.93
CA ILE A 417 -0.80 -27.06 10.58
C ILE A 417 0.64 -27.49 10.91
N ALA A 418 1.62 -27.00 10.16
CA ALA A 418 3.02 -27.27 10.43
C ALA A 418 3.91 -26.11 9.95
N LEU A 419 5.01 -25.90 10.67
CA LEU A 419 6.04 -24.93 10.32
C LEU A 419 7.36 -25.65 10.10
N HIS A 420 8.05 -25.28 9.03
CA HIS A 420 9.29 -25.92 8.62
C HIS A 420 10.46 -24.95 8.83
N PRO A 421 11.21 -25.09 9.94
CA PRO A 421 12.41 -24.28 10.19
C PRO A 421 13.53 -24.64 9.20
N GLY A 422 14.29 -23.63 8.78
CA GLY A 422 15.54 -23.83 8.05
C GLY A 422 16.69 -24.24 8.99
N THR A 423 17.88 -24.38 8.43
CA THR A 423 19.12 -24.66 9.19
C THR A 423 19.47 -23.58 10.22
N ASP A 424 18.93 -22.37 10.05
CA ASP A 424 19.04 -21.23 10.94
C ASP A 424 17.87 -21.12 11.93
N ASN A 425 17.07 -22.17 12.09
CA ASN A 425 15.84 -22.21 12.90
C ASN A 425 14.74 -21.21 12.50
N ILE A 426 14.88 -20.51 11.36
CA ILE A 426 13.88 -19.57 10.87
C ILE A 426 12.87 -20.31 9.98
N CYS A 427 11.60 -20.32 10.40
CA CYS A 427 10.49 -20.90 9.64
C CYS A 427 10.17 -20.04 8.41
N ARG A 428 10.56 -20.51 7.22
CA ARG A 428 10.26 -19.84 5.94
C ARG A 428 9.12 -20.48 5.17
N VAL A 429 8.71 -21.69 5.55
CA VAL A 429 7.68 -22.49 4.89
C VAL A 429 6.69 -23.02 5.91
N ALA A 430 5.40 -22.99 5.56
CA ALA A 430 4.32 -23.51 6.37
C ALA A 430 3.42 -24.44 5.54
N ASP A 431 2.95 -25.52 6.16
CA ASP A 431 1.83 -26.31 5.64
C ASP A 431 0.53 -25.73 6.19
N ILE A 432 -0.44 -25.53 5.30
CA ILE A 432 -1.64 -24.78 5.57
C ILE A 432 -2.84 -25.61 5.13
N ARG A 433 -3.74 -25.90 6.05
CA ARG A 433 -5.02 -26.52 5.77
C ARG A 433 -5.98 -25.47 5.21
N THR A 434 -6.50 -25.72 4.02
CA THR A 434 -7.52 -24.89 3.36
C THR A 434 -8.77 -25.72 3.12
N ALA A 435 -9.88 -25.09 2.74
CA ALA A 435 -11.11 -25.79 2.38
C ALA A 435 -10.93 -26.82 1.23
N GLY A 436 -9.92 -26.63 0.36
CA GLY A 436 -9.60 -27.54 -0.74
C GLY A 436 -8.47 -28.54 -0.45
N GLY A 437 -8.08 -28.69 0.82
CA GLY A 437 -6.98 -29.55 1.24
C GLY A 437 -5.75 -28.79 1.75
N VAL A 438 -4.68 -29.53 2.02
CA VAL A 438 -3.43 -28.99 2.57
C VAL A 438 -2.53 -28.47 1.45
N ILE A 439 -2.02 -27.24 1.61
CA ILE A 439 -1.06 -26.64 0.68
C ILE A 439 0.19 -26.17 1.43
N ARG A 440 1.35 -26.32 0.79
CA ARG A 440 2.62 -25.77 1.28
C ARG A 440 2.87 -24.39 0.70
N ARG A 441 3.16 -23.39 1.54
CA ARG A 441 3.44 -22.01 1.10
C ARG A 441 4.59 -21.38 1.87
N ALA A 442 5.30 -20.47 1.20
CA ALA A 442 6.28 -19.62 1.86
C ALA A 442 5.57 -18.66 2.84
N VAL A 443 6.17 -18.43 4.00
CA VAL A 443 5.68 -17.50 5.03
C VAL A 443 5.47 -16.08 4.47
N SER A 444 6.29 -15.69 3.48
CA SER A 444 6.14 -14.41 2.76
C SER A 444 4.87 -14.29 1.92
N LYS A 445 4.12 -15.37 1.72
CA LYS A 445 2.86 -15.41 0.95
C LYS A 445 1.62 -15.55 1.84
N ILE A 446 1.78 -15.52 3.16
CA ILE A 446 0.68 -15.62 4.12
C ILE A 446 0.68 -14.46 5.09
N CYS A 447 -0.49 -14.17 5.65
CA CYS A 447 -0.67 -13.15 6.68
C CYS A 447 -1.55 -13.72 7.79
N PRO A 448 -1.06 -13.85 9.03
CA PRO A 448 -1.92 -14.16 10.16
C PRO A 448 -2.95 -13.04 10.39
N LEU A 449 -4.15 -13.44 10.79
CA LEU A 449 -5.26 -12.56 11.16
C LEU A 449 -5.34 -12.30 12.66
#